data_AF-X1JWJ3-F1
#
_entry.id   AF-X1JWJ3-F1
#
_cell.length_a   1.000
_cell.length_b   1.000
_cell.length_c   1.000
_cell.angle_alpha   90.00
_cell.angle_beta   90.00
_cell.angle_gamma   90.00
#
_symmetry.space_group_name_H-M   'P 1'
#
loop_
_entity.id
_entity.type
_entity.pdbx_description
1 polymer ?
#
loop_
_entity_poly.entity_id
_entity_poly.type
_entity_poly.pdbx_seq_one_letter_code
_entity_poly.pdbx_strand_id
1 'polypeptide(L)' 'MRVVIVTGAGEKAFSAGIDLKMVASGGGGAAVFSDYREGYDRLYNLKMIFTMYEELAVPVIAAINGYCLGAALEFILCC' A
#
# COMPACT_ATOMS: atom_id res chain seq x y z
N MET A 1 -0.67 -19.81 -12.02
CA MET A 1 -1.49 -18.57 -12.08
C MET A 1 -1.17 -17.84 -13.38
N ARG A 2 -2.10 -17.12 -14.01
CA ARG A 2 -1.84 -16.43 -15.30
C ARG A 2 -1.95 -14.92 -15.22
N VAL A 3 -2.77 -14.40 -14.32
CA VAL A 3 -3.04 -12.98 -14.09
C VAL A 3 -3.40 -12.82 -12.62
N VAL A 4 -3.07 -11.67 -12.03
CA VAL A 4 -3.57 -11.23 -10.72
C VAL A 4 -4.51 -10.05 -10.94
N ILE A 5 -5.68 -10.06 -10.29
CA ILE A 5 -6.61 -8.92 -10.30
C ILE A 5 -6.82 -8.48 -8.86
N VAL A 6 -6.60 -7.20 -8.58
CA VAL A 6 -6.78 -6.61 -7.25
C VAL A 6 -7.92 -5.59 -7.30
N THR A 7 -8.87 -5.70 -6.38
CA THR A 7 -9.99 -4.76 -6.23
C THR A 7 -10.26 -4.51 -4.75
N GLY A 8 -10.85 -3.36 -4.43
CA GLY A 8 -11.23 -3.04 -3.05
C GLY A 8 -12.49 -3.78 -2.64
N ALA A 9 -12.53 -4.28 -1.41
CA ALA A 9 -13.71 -4.98 -0.90
C ALA A 9 -14.91 -4.06 -0.60
N GLY A 10 -14.68 -2.75 -0.48
CA GLY A 10 -15.73 -1.77 -0.20
C GLY A 10 -16.39 -1.21 -1.45
N GLU A 11 -17.60 -0.65 -1.30
CA GLU A 11 -18.35 -0.09 -2.43
C GLU A 11 -18.00 1.36 -2.76
N LYS A 12 -17.41 2.11 -1.82
CA LYS A 12 -17.10 3.55 -1.98
C LYS A 12 -15.61 3.82 -2.23
N ALA A 13 -14.74 2.96 -1.72
CA ALA A 13 -13.30 3.13 -1.79
C ALA A 13 -12.65 1.82 -2.19
N PHE A 14 -11.69 1.90 -3.11
CA PHE A 14 -10.73 0.83 -3.33
C PHE A 14 -9.89 0.66 -2.06
N SER A 15 -9.29 1.77 -1.60
CA SER A 15 -8.61 1.86 -0.31
C SER A 15 -8.41 3.33 0.07
N ALA A 16 -8.60 3.63 1.36
CA ALA A 16 -8.35 4.96 1.93
C ALA A 16 -6.85 5.23 2.22
N GLY A 17 -5.99 4.23 2.00
CA GLY A 17 -4.56 4.32 2.29
C GLY A 17 -4.22 3.95 3.74
N ILE A 18 -3.17 4.57 4.27
CA ILE A 18 -2.67 4.29 5.64
C ILE A 18 -3.70 4.74 6.67
N ASP A 19 -3.94 3.90 7.68
CA ASP A 19 -4.80 4.23 8.81
C ASP A 19 -4.21 5.38 9.65
N LEU A 20 -4.78 6.57 9.49
CA LEU A 20 -4.34 7.77 10.21
C LEU A 20 -4.59 7.70 11.73
N LYS A 21 -5.58 6.92 12.20
CA LYS A 21 -5.82 6.74 13.64
C LYS A 21 -4.73 5.88 14.24
N MET A 22 -4.33 4.81 13.54
CA MET A 22 -3.18 3.99 13.92
C MET A 22 -1.92 4.85 14.01
N VAL A 23 -1.67 5.69 13.00
CA VAL A 23 -0.55 6.64 13.00
C VAL A 23 -0.65 7.58 14.19
N ALA A 24 -1.76 8.26 14.40
CA ALA A 24 -1.92 9.20 15.51
C ALA A 24 -1.73 8.55 16.90
N SER A 25 -2.03 7.25 17.03
CA SER A 25 -1.83 6.48 18.27
C SER A 25 -0.40 5.99 18.51
N GLY A 26 0.57 6.37 17.66
CA GLY A 26 1.97 5.93 17.78
C GLY A 26 2.28 4.64 16.99
N GLY A 27 1.28 4.00 16.39
CA GLY A 27 1.44 2.77 15.60
C GLY A 27 1.75 3.05 14.12
N GLY A 28 2.13 2.00 13.39
CA GLY A 28 2.14 1.97 11.91
C GLY A 28 3.15 2.92 11.26
N GLY A 29 2.82 4.22 11.21
CA GLY A 29 3.62 5.29 10.62
C GLY A 29 4.15 6.34 11.62
N ALA A 30 3.64 6.43 12.86
CA ALA A 30 4.18 7.44 13.79
C ALA A 30 5.57 7.09 14.35
N ALA A 31 5.86 5.79 14.50
CA ALA A 31 7.21 5.34 14.84
C ALA A 31 8.25 5.69 13.75
N VAL A 32 7.80 6.03 12.52
CA VAL A 32 8.68 6.50 11.46
C VAL A 32 9.37 7.82 11.82
N PHE A 33 8.74 8.60 12.69
CA PHE A 33 9.21 9.93 13.07
C PHE A 33 9.89 9.97 14.45
N SER A 34 9.83 8.88 15.22
CA SER A 34 10.46 8.81 16.55
C SER A 34 11.87 8.23 16.53
N ASP A 35 12.13 7.25 15.66
CA ASP A 35 13.47 6.69 15.41
C ASP A 35 13.70 6.60 13.89
N TYR A 36 14.73 7.29 13.40
CA TYR A 36 15.03 7.38 11.98
C TYR A 36 15.26 6.01 11.33
N ARG A 37 15.91 5.07 12.04
CA ARG A 37 16.26 3.77 11.48
C ARG A 37 15.04 2.86 11.40
N GLU A 38 14.26 2.78 12.46
CA GLU A 38 13.03 2.00 12.47
C GLU A 38 12.03 2.54 11.43
N GLY A 39 11.95 3.86 11.29
CA GLY A 39 11.14 4.50 10.27
C GLY A 39 11.55 4.18 8.85
N TYR A 40 12.86 4.24 8.58
CA TYR A 40 13.42 3.83 7.30
C TYR A 40 13.07 2.38 6.98
N ASP A 41 13.29 1.46 7.91
CA ASP A 41 13.06 0.02 7.69
C ASP A 41 11.58 -0.27 7.38
N ARG A 42 10.64 0.39 8.06
CA ARG A 42 9.20 0.25 7.77
C ARG A 42 8.82 0.77 6.39
N LEU A 43 9.31 1.95 6.00
CA LEU A 43 9.06 2.50 4.67
C LEU A 43 9.72 1.66 3.57
N TYR A 44 10.92 1.16 3.83
CA TYR A 44 11.63 0.27 2.93
C TYR A 44 10.84 -1.03 2.71
N ASN A 45 10.35 -1.65 3.79
CA ASN A 45 9.52 -2.86 3.70
C ASN A 45 8.21 -2.61 2.93
N LEU A 46 7.56 -1.46 3.14
CA LEU A 46 6.37 -1.09 2.36
C LEU A 46 6.69 -0.98 0.86
N LYS A 47 7.79 -0.31 0.52
CA LYS A 47 8.26 -0.20 -0.87
C LYS A 47 8.60 -1.56 -1.48
N MET A 48 9.23 -2.46 -0.71
CA MET A 48 9.54 -3.81 -1.18
C MET A 48 8.30 -4.60 -1.56
N ILE A 49 7.18 -4.41 -0.85
CA ILE A 49 5.89 -5.01 -1.24
C ILE A 49 5.47 -4.48 -2.61
N PHE A 50 5.61 -3.19 -2.88
CA PHE A 50 5.24 -2.62 -4.19
C PHE A 50 6.12 -3.17 -5.30
N THR A 51 7.44 -3.24 -5.09
CA THR A 51 8.38 -3.85 -6.03
C THR A 51 8.05 -5.32 -6.31
N MET A 52 7.61 -6.09 -5.31
CA MET A 52 7.20 -7.48 -5.54
C MET A 52 6.01 -7.61 -6.50
N TYR A 53 5.08 -6.64 -6.50
CA TYR A 53 3.97 -6.61 -7.45
C TYR A 53 4.38 -6.11 -8.83
N GLU A 54 5.33 -5.16 -8.89
CA GLU A 54 5.92 -4.69 -10.15
C GLU A 54 6.71 -5.79 -10.88
N GLU A 55 7.47 -6.61 -10.14
CA GLU A 55 8.34 -7.67 -10.67
C GLU A 55 7.63 -9.03 -10.84
N LEU A 56 6.33 -9.08 -10.59
CA LEU A 56 5.56 -10.32 -10.62
C LEU A 56 5.55 -10.89 -12.06
N ALA A 57 5.84 -12.19 -12.20
CA ALA A 57 5.99 -12.84 -13.51
C ALA A 57 4.68 -12.96 -14.33
N VAL A 58 3.56 -12.47 -13.79
CA VAL A 58 2.25 -12.46 -14.43
C VAL A 58 1.68 -11.04 -14.37
N PRO A 59 0.86 -10.63 -15.35
CA PRO A 59 0.23 -9.31 -15.33
C PRO A 59 -0.59 -9.10 -14.06
N VAL A 60 -0.46 -7.92 -13.47
CA VAL A 60 -1.29 -7.47 -12.35
C VAL A 60 -2.27 -6.43 -12.89
N ILE A 61 -3.54 -6.52 -12.49
CA ILE A 61 -4.58 -5.60 -12.96
C ILE A 61 -5.25 -4.99 -11.73
N ALA A 62 -5.10 -3.68 -11.56
CA ALA A 62 -5.85 -2.92 -10.57
C ALA A 62 -7.26 -2.59 -11.08
N ALA A 63 -8.27 -3.30 -10.56
CA ALA A 63 -9.68 -3.01 -10.80
C ALA A 63 -10.19 -2.02 -9.75
N ILE A 64 -9.91 -0.73 -9.96
CA ILE A 64 -10.19 0.35 -9.01
C ILE A 64 -11.69 0.67 -9.02
N ASN A 65 -12.38 0.35 -7.92
CA ASN A 65 -13.83 0.42 -7.78
C ASN A 65 -14.33 1.61 -6.92
N GLY A 66 -13.44 2.54 -6.57
CA GLY A 66 -13.79 3.71 -5.75
C GLY A 66 -12.57 4.56 -5.43
N TYR A 67 -12.66 5.42 -4.40
CA TYR A 67 -11.52 6.23 -3.94
C TYR A 67 -10.27 5.38 -3.67
N CYS A 68 -9.13 5.83 -4.20
CA CYS A 68 -7.81 5.20 -4.04
C CYS A 68 -6.81 6.28 -3.63
N LEU A 69 -6.37 6.27 -2.37
CA LEU A 69 -5.66 7.40 -1.77
C LEU A 69 -4.32 6.96 -1.12
N GLY A 70 -3.31 7.85 -1.18
CA GLY A 70 -2.02 7.66 -0.49
C GLY A 70 -1.26 6.42 -0.96
N ALA A 71 -0.77 5.62 -0.02
CA ALA A 71 0.00 4.40 -0.32
C ALA A 71 -0.77 3.38 -1.17
N ALA A 72 -2.11 3.41 -1.19
CA ALA A 72 -2.88 2.56 -2.09
C ALA A 72 -2.78 3.00 -3.56
N LEU A 73 -2.68 4.32 -3.80
CA LEU A 73 -2.42 4.87 -5.14
C LEU A 73 -1.01 4.49 -5.61
N GLU A 74 -0.02 4.58 -4.71
CA GLU A 74 1.36 4.15 -5.01
C GLU A 74 1.41 2.66 -5.35
N PHE A 75 0.70 1.82 -4.61
CA PHE A 75 0.60 0.38 -4.88
C PHE A 75 0.03 0.07 -6.28
N ILE A 76 -1.08 0.71 -6.67
CA ILE A 76 -1.69 0.41 -7.98
C ILE A 76 -0.87 0.93 -9.17
N LEU A 77 0.07 1.86 -8.96
CA LEU A 77 1.01 2.30 -10.00
C LEU A 77 2.06 1.22 -10.33
N CYS A 78 2.22 0.23 -9.45
CA CYS A 78 3.10 -0.92 -9.63
C CYS A 78 2.38 -2.15 -10.23
N CYS A 79 1.09 -2.03 -10.56
CA CYS A 79 0.33 -3.11 -11.20
C CYS A 79 0.58 -3.16 -12.71
#